data_AF-A0A9R1E6H4-F1
#
_entry.id   AF-A0A9R1E6H4-F1
#
_cell.length_a   1.000
_cell.length_b   1.000
_cell.length_c   1.000
_cell.angle_alpha   90.00
_cell.angle_beta   90.00
_cell.angle_gamma   90.00
#
_symmetry.space_group_name_H-M   'P 1'
#
loop_
_entity.id
_entity.type
_entity.pdbx_description
1 polymer ?
#
loop_
_entity_poly.entity_id
_entity_poly.type
_entity_poly.pdbx_seq_one_letter_code
_entity_poly.pdbx_strand_id
1 'polypeptide(L)'
;METDYYDFVNLWSLRHNSRSVVPPIIAEIREHACSFTSFVIQHISRSTNFSAHLCAKQASTLDVTDCWVGSMPSFLVTSLMADSSGLLLN
;
A
#
# COMPACT_ATOMS: atom_id res chain seq x y z
N MET A 1 -4.25 -3.30 6.60
CA MET A 1 -3.42 -2.74 5.51
C MET A 1 -2.30 -3.71 5.22
N GLU A 2 -2.01 -3.92 3.94
CA GLU A 2 -0.92 -4.79 3.49
C GLU A 2 0.17 -3.95 2.83
N THR A 3 1.42 -4.37 2.94
CA THR A 3 2.57 -3.71 2.34
C THR A 3 3.75 -4.67 2.18
N ASP A 4 4.57 -4.51 1.15
CA ASP A 4 5.81 -5.26 0.98
C ASP A 4 7.03 -4.57 1.63
N TYR A 5 6.82 -3.47 2.35
CA TYR A 5 7.89 -2.73 3.02
C TYR A 5 8.03 -3.15 4.49
N TYR A 6 8.87 -4.17 4.72
CA TYR A 6 9.06 -4.80 6.03
C TYR A 6 9.44 -3.81 7.15
N ASP A 7 10.34 -2.87 6.88
CA ASP A 7 10.80 -1.90 7.88
C ASP A 7 9.65 -1.02 8.38
N PHE A 8 8.70 -0.67 7.50
CA PHE A 8 7.53 0.11 7.90
C PHE A 8 6.60 -0.68 8.84
N VAL A 9 6.44 -1.98 8.62
CA VAL A 9 5.69 -2.85 9.55
C VAL A 9 6.35 -2.88 10.93
N ASN A 10 7.68 -2.92 10.98
CA ASN A 10 8.43 -2.83 12.25
C ASN A 10 8.28 -1.45 12.90
N LEU A 11 8.36 -0.37 12.12
CA LEU A 11 8.16 0.98 12.64
C LEU A 11 6.74 1.18 13.20
N TRP A 12 5.74 0.57 12.57
CA TRP A 12 4.36 0.59 13.03
C TRP A 12 4.21 -0.09 14.39
N SER A 13 4.82 -1.28 14.56
CA SER A 13 4.72 -2.08 15.79
C SER A 13 5.44 -1.45 16.99
N LEU A 14 6.55 -0.74 16.75
CA LEU A 14 7.42 -0.18 17.79
C LEU A 14 6.91 1.12 18.46
N ARG A 15 5.58 1.37 18.44
CA ARG A 15 4.83 2.47 19.11
C ARG A 15 5.69 3.46 19.93
N HIS A 16 6.44 4.36 19.26
CA HIS A 16 7.18 5.52 19.82
C HIS A 16 8.72 5.44 20.00
N ASN A 17 9.42 4.36 19.65
CA ASN A 17 10.88 4.27 19.92
C ASN A 17 11.83 4.39 18.72
N SER A 18 11.36 4.76 17.53
CA SER A 18 12.22 4.85 16.33
C SER A 18 12.54 6.30 15.95
N ARG A 19 13.84 6.65 15.96
CA ARG A 19 14.41 7.88 15.35
C ARG A 19 14.38 7.80 13.80
N SER A 20 13.23 7.42 13.23
CA SER A 20 13.05 7.35 11.78
C SER A 20 13.02 8.75 11.16
N VAL A 21 13.26 8.86 9.86
CA VAL A 21 13.14 10.09 9.04
C VAL A 21 11.66 10.40 8.69
N VAL A 22 10.77 9.42 8.86
CA VAL A 22 9.35 9.51 8.51
C VAL A 22 8.37 9.61 9.72
N PRO A 23 8.67 10.26 10.88
CA PRO A 23 7.74 10.34 12.00
C PRO A 23 6.40 11.00 11.68
N PRO A 24 6.32 12.08 10.86
CA PRO A 24 5.04 12.73 10.58
C PRO A 24 4.03 11.82 9.88
N ILE A 25 4.46 11.09 8.85
CA ILE A 25 3.57 10.21 8.07
C ILE A 25 3.05 9.05 8.94
N ILE A 26 3.91 8.47 9.79
CA ILE A 26 3.47 7.40 10.71
C ILE A 26 2.48 7.94 11.75
N ALA A 27 2.67 9.16 12.23
CA ALA A 27 1.72 9.80 13.14
C ALA A 27 0.36 10.05 12.48
N GLU A 28 0.36 10.55 11.24
CA GLU A 28 -0.86 10.76 10.45
C GLU A 28 -1.61 9.45 10.20
N ILE A 29 -0.90 8.37 9.81
CA ILE A 29 -1.53 7.05 9.64
C ILE A 29 -2.12 6.55 10.97
N ARG A 30 -1.48 6.83 12.12
CA ARG A 30 -2.02 6.45 13.44
C ARG A 30 -3.27 7.24 13.80
N GLU A 31 -3.29 8.53 13.52
CA GLU A 31 -4.48 9.37 13.73
C GLU A 31 -5.66 8.84 12.92
N HIS A 32 -5.45 8.54 11.64
CA HIS A 32 -6.49 7.92 10.81
C HIS A 32 -6.87 6.52 11.29
N ALA A 33 -5.91 5.72 11.74
CA ALA A 33 -6.17 4.38 12.28
C ALA A 33 -7.09 4.38 13.51
N CYS A 34 -7.11 5.47 14.30
CA CYS A 34 -8.04 5.63 15.42
C CYS A 34 -9.52 5.68 14.99
N SER A 35 -9.80 5.93 13.72
CA SER A 35 -11.18 5.89 13.17
C SER A 35 -11.71 4.46 13.00
N PHE A 36 -10.85 3.44 13.12
CA PHE A 36 -11.23 2.04 13.01
C PHE A 36 -11.26 1.38 14.39
N THR A 37 -12.21 0.45 14.61
CA THR A 37 -12.25 -0.37 15.83
C THR A 37 -10.99 -1.22 16.00
N SER A 38 -10.38 -1.64 14.89
CA SER A 38 -9.09 -2.33 14.84
C SER A 38 -8.38 -1.99 13.54
N PHE A 39 -7.07 -1.76 13.61
CA PHE A 39 -6.24 -1.50 12.44
C PHE A 39 -4.91 -2.22 12.56
N VAL A 40 -4.64 -3.11 11.61
CA VAL A 40 -3.41 -3.93 11.54
C VAL A 40 -2.69 -3.64 10.23
N ILE A 41 -1.36 -3.55 10.30
CA ILE A 41 -0.48 -3.50 9.13
C ILE A 41 0.28 -4.82 9.08
N GLN A 42 0.22 -5.49 7.92
CA GLN A 42 0.89 -6.77 7.69
C GLN A 42 1.85 -6.69 6.51
N HIS A 43 2.94 -7.44 6.62
CA HIS A 43 3.90 -7.60 5.55
C HIS A 43 3.43 -8.68 4.57
N ILE A 44 3.49 -8.39 3.27
CA ILE A 44 3.21 -9.32 2.17
C ILE A 44 4.42 -9.40 1.22
N SER A 45 4.48 -10.42 0.36
CA SER A 45 5.52 -10.47 -0.67
C SER A 45 5.31 -9.38 -1.72
N ARG A 46 6.38 -9.02 -2.44
CA ARG A 46 6.30 -8.04 -3.54
C ARG A 46 5.38 -8.52 -4.67
N SER A 47 5.32 -9.83 -4.91
CA SER A 47 4.45 -10.41 -5.93
C SER A 47 2.97 -10.20 -5.61
N THR A 48 2.58 -10.37 -4.34
CA THR A 48 1.22 -10.08 -3.88
C THR A 48 0.94 -8.57 -3.87
N ASN A 49 1.95 -7.73 -3.60
CA ASN A 49 1.80 -6.26 -3.63
C ASN A 49 1.87 -5.65 -5.06
N PHE A 50 1.88 -6.47 -6.11
CA PHE A 50 2.14 -6.02 -7.48
C PHE A 50 1.13 -4.99 -7.99
N SER A 51 -0.15 -5.15 -7.68
CA SER A 51 -1.20 -4.19 -8.05
C SER A 51 -0.93 -2.79 -7.47
N ALA A 52 -0.53 -2.72 -6.20
CA ALA A 52 -0.17 -1.45 -5.55
C ALA A 52 1.09 -0.83 -6.18
N HIS A 53 2.07 -1.66 -6.54
CA HIS A 53 3.26 -1.21 -7.26
C HIS A 53 2.90 -0.57 -8.61
N LEU A 54 2.01 -1.19 -9.40
CA LEU A 54 1.56 -0.61 -10.67
C LEU A 54 0.87 0.75 -10.49
N CYS A 55 0.04 0.89 -9.46
CA CYS A 55 -0.59 2.19 -9.13
C CYS A 55 0.45 3.26 -8.79
N ALA A 56 1.42 2.94 -7.93
CA ALA A 56 2.49 3.86 -7.56
C ALA A 56 3.37 4.24 -8.76
N LYS A 57 3.69 3.27 -9.62
CA LYS A 57 4.44 3.48 -10.86
C LYS A 57 3.69 4.41 -11.81
N GLN A 58 2.40 4.17 -12.04
CA GLN A 58 1.58 5.03 -12.90
C GLN A 58 1.55 6.46 -12.36
N ALA A 59 1.26 6.64 -11.07
CA ALA A 59 1.23 7.96 -10.45
C ALA A 59 2.58 8.69 -10.54
N SER A 60 3.70 7.95 -10.40
CA SER A 60 5.05 8.52 -10.52
C SER A 60 5.42 8.98 -11.93
N THR A 61 4.68 8.53 -12.96
CA THR A 61 4.88 8.94 -14.36
C THR A 61 3.98 10.09 -14.81
N LEU A 62 3.03 10.48 -13.97
CA LEU A 62 2.09 11.56 -14.27
C LEU A 62 2.54 12.84 -13.56
N ASP A 63 2.56 13.95 -14.29
CA ASP A 63 2.74 15.29 -13.70
C ASP A 63 1.42 15.88 -13.18
N VAL A 64 0.35 15.09 -13.16
CA VAL A 64 -1.01 15.50 -12.81
C VAL A 64 -1.63 14.51 -11.83
N THR A 65 -2.61 14.99 -11.05
CA THR A 65 -3.51 14.12 -10.30
C THR A 65 -4.52 13.50 -11.25
N ASP A 66 -4.63 12.18 -11.21
CA ASP A 66 -5.59 11.41 -12.00
C ASP A 66 -6.71 10.84 -11.11
N CYS A 67 -7.89 10.62 -11.69
CA CYS A 67 -9.08 10.14 -10.98
C CYS A 67 -9.77 9.04 -11.77
N TRP A 68 -9.97 7.88 -11.14
CA TRP A 68 -10.54 6.68 -11.79
C TRP A 68 -12.03 6.49 -11.53
N VAL A 69 -12.73 7.56 -11.12
CA VAL A 69 -14.18 7.50 -10.91
C VAL A 69 -14.87 7.29 -12.26
N GLY A 70 -15.61 6.19 -12.39
CA GLY A 70 -16.35 5.84 -13.61
C GLY A 70 -15.57 4.99 -14.63
N SER A 71 -14.24 4.93 -14.53
CA SER A 71 -13.43 4.04 -15.37
C SER A 71 -12.12 3.64 -14.68
N MET A 72 -11.98 2.36 -14.38
CA MET A 72 -10.74 1.82 -13.79
C MET A 72 -9.68 1.57 -14.88
N PRO A 73 -8.39 1.88 -14.63
CA PRO A 73 -7.34 1.63 -15.61
C PRO A 73 -7.21 0.15 -15.97
N SER A 74 -6.95 -0.14 -17.24
CA SER A 74 -6.81 -1.51 -17.75
C SER A 74 -5.68 -2.29 -17.09
N PHE A 75 -4.57 -1.63 -16.73
CA PHE A 75 -3.46 -2.27 -16.02
C PHE A 75 -3.90 -2.83 -14.67
N LEU A 76 -4.75 -2.09 -13.94
CA LEU A 76 -5.20 -2.49 -12.61
C LEU A 76 -6.22 -3.63 -12.71
N VAL A 77 -7.15 -3.54 -13.67
CA VAL A 77 -8.08 -4.64 -13.99
C VAL A 77 -7.29 -5.91 -14.29
N THR A 78 -6.28 -5.84 -15.16
CA THR A 78 -5.48 -7.01 -15.56
C THR A 78 -4.73 -7.61 -14.37
N SER A 79 -4.13 -6.76 -13.53
CA SER A 79 -3.39 -7.18 -12.33
C SER A 79 -4.29 -7.89 -11.32
N LEU A 80 -5.48 -7.34 -11.06
CA LEU A 80 -6.46 -7.94 -10.14
C LEU A 80 -7.01 -9.27 -10.67
N MET A 81 -7.24 -9.37 -11.98
CA MET A 81 -7.64 -10.64 -12.59
C MET A 81 -6.54 -11.70 -12.46
N ALA A 82 -5.28 -11.32 -12.67
CA ALA A 82 -4.13 -12.22 -12.47
C ALA A 82 -4.02 -12.70 -11.00
N ASP A 83 -4.23 -11.81 -10.04
CA ASP A 83 -4.25 -12.14 -8.61
C ASP A 83 -5.36 -13.14 -8.25
N SER A 84 -6.58 -12.87 -8.71
CA SER A 84 -7.75 -13.74 -8.47
C SER A 84 -7.60 -15.15 -9.07
N SER A 85 -6.80 -15.28 -10.13
CA SER A 85 -6.49 -16.55 -10.78
C SER A 85 -5.31 -17.31 -10.17
N GLY A 86 -4.64 -16.74 -9.16
CA GLY A 86 -3.45 -17.32 -8.53
C GLY A 86 -2.18 -17.25 -9.39
N LEU A 87 -2.21 -16.53 -10.52
CA LEU A 87 -1.07 -16.41 -11.44
C LEU A 87 0.07 -15.55 -10.88
N LEU A 88 -0.17 -14.76 -9.83
CA LEU A 88 0.86 -13.97 -9.13
C LEU A 88 1.60 -14.75 -8.02
N LEU A 89 1.26 -16.03 -7.80
CA LEU A 89 1.85 -16.88 -6.76
C LEU A 89 3.01 -17.78 -7.25
N ASN A 90 3.54 -17.57 -8.45
CA ASN A 90 4.73 -18.28 -8.96
C ASN A 90 5.99 -17.42 -8.94
#